data_AF-A0A2D7C070-F1
#
_entry.id   AF-A0A2D7C070-F1
#
_cell.length_a   1.000
_cell.length_b   1.000
_cell.length_c   1.000
_cell.angle_alpha   90.00
_cell.angle_beta   90.00
_cell.angle_gamma   90.00
#
_symmetry.space_group_name_H-M   'P 1'
#
loop_
_entity.id
_entity.type
_entity.pdbx_description
1 polymer ?
#
loop_
_entity_poly.entity_id
_entity_poly.type
_entity_poly.pdbx_seq_one_letter_code
_entity_poly.pdbx_strand_id
1 'polypeptide(L)'
;MDIFTLIKELGFPIASALIGGFFMFLTLKYIMDGVIGQVKSLRGIVGSLDNRVKTMNHDMVRMDTTMCVVLGIRPDLNRISRADGKEDARRD
;
A
#
# COMPACT_ATOMS: atom_id res chain seq x y z
N MET A 1 55.37 -29.07 2.67
CA MET A 1 54.70 -27.74 2.68
C MET A 1 53.28 -27.85 2.13
N ASP A 2 52.71 -29.05 2.10
CA ASP A 2 51.65 -29.40 1.13
C ASP A 2 50.24 -29.38 1.73
N ILE A 3 50.12 -29.55 3.05
CA ILE A 3 48.83 -29.51 3.75
C ILE A 3 48.30 -28.08 3.88
N PHE A 4 49.19 -27.10 4.13
CA PHE A 4 48.79 -25.70 4.21
C PHE A 4 48.44 -25.09 2.85
N THR A 5 49.06 -25.55 1.76
CA THR A 5 48.67 -25.16 0.40
C THR A 5 47.33 -25.77 0.01
N LEU A 6 47.09 -27.06 0.30
CA LEU A 6 45.81 -27.73 0.05
C LEU A 6 44.63 -27.08 0.80
N ILE A 7 44.83 -26.72 2.07
CA ILE A 7 43.82 -26.02 2.88
C ILE A 7 43.53 -24.62 2.32
N LYS A 8 44.55 -23.91 1.80
CA LYS A 8 44.34 -22.60 1.15
C LYS A 8 43.60 -22.74 -0.18
N GLU A 9 43.91 -23.75 -0.98
CA GLU A 9 43.33 -23.96 -2.31
C GLU A 9 41.86 -24.39 -2.24
N LEU A 10 41.46 -25.16 -1.21
CA LEU A 10 40.04 -25.48 -0.96
C LEU A 10 39.33 -24.43 -0.11
N GLY A 11 40.03 -23.79 0.83
CA GLY A 11 39.43 -22.79 1.73
C GLY A 11 39.02 -21.52 0.99
N PHE A 12 39.80 -21.08 0.00
CA PHE A 12 39.50 -19.90 -0.80
C PHE A 12 38.19 -19.99 -1.61
N PRO A 13 37.91 -21.08 -2.37
CA PRO A 13 36.64 -21.24 -3.09
C PRO A 13 35.44 -21.44 -2.17
N ILE A 14 35.61 -22.09 -1.01
CA ILE A 14 34.52 -22.24 -0.03
C ILE A 14 34.18 -20.87 0.60
N ALA A 15 35.19 -20.10 0.99
CA ALA A 15 34.99 -18.77 1.54
C ALA A 15 34.37 -17.81 0.50
N SER A 16 34.82 -17.84 -0.75
CA SER A 16 34.26 -17.00 -1.81
C SER A 16 32.82 -17.37 -2.17
N ALA A 17 32.47 -18.66 -2.17
CA ALA A 17 31.10 -19.12 -2.37
C ALA A 17 30.16 -18.68 -1.23
N LEU A 18 30.61 -18.74 0.03
CA LEU A 18 29.84 -18.28 1.19
C LEU A 18 29.60 -16.76 1.14
N ILE A 19 30.64 -15.98 0.82
CA ILE A 19 30.53 -14.53 0.67
C ILE A 19 29.59 -14.18 -0.49
N GLY A 20 29.74 -14.84 -1.64
CA GLY A 20 28.88 -14.63 -2.80
C GLY A 20 27.41 -15.00 -2.53
N GLY A 21 27.17 -16.12 -1.84
CA GLY A 21 25.82 -16.54 -1.43
C GLY A 21 25.17 -15.55 -0.47
N PHE A 22 25.93 -15.06 0.52
CA PHE A 22 25.46 -14.05 1.46
C PHE A 22 25.15 -12.70 0.78
N PHE A 23 26.00 -12.30 -0.17
CA PHE A 23 25.80 -11.08 -0.94
C PHE A 23 24.57 -11.14 -1.86
N MET A 24 24.33 -12.28 -2.51
CA MET A 24 23.12 -12.50 -3.31
C MET A 24 21.86 -12.40 -2.46
N PHE A 25 21.86 -12.97 -1.26
CA PHE A 25 20.74 -12.87 -0.34
C PHE A 25 20.44 -11.42 0.07
N LEU A 26 21.47 -10.65 0.42
CA LEU A 26 21.34 -9.22 0.74
C LEU A 26 20.73 -8.42 -0.42
N THR A 27 21.19 -8.67 -1.64
CA THR A 27 20.70 -7.97 -2.84
C THR A 27 19.23 -8.25 -3.09
N LEU A 28 18.82 -9.53 -3.03
CA LEU A 28 17.42 -9.93 -3.18
C LEU A 28 16.53 -9.32 -2.10
N LYS A 29 17.00 -9.34 -0.83
CA LYS A 29 16.28 -8.72 0.29
C LYS A 29 16.11 -7.22 0.06
N TYR A 30 17.15 -6.53 -0.38
CA TYR A 30 17.11 -5.08 -0.61
C TYR A 30 16.10 -4.71 -1.70
N ILE A 31 16.09 -5.46 -2.82
CA ILE A 31 15.11 -5.26 -3.90
C ILE A 31 13.68 -5.52 -3.38
N MET A 32 13.48 -6.61 -2.64
CA MET A 32 12.17 -6.97 -2.11
C MET A 32 11.64 -5.93 -1.12
N ASP A 33 12.48 -5.47 -0.19
CA ASP A 33 12.12 -4.42 0.77
C ASP A 33 11.79 -3.10 0.04
N GLY A 34 12.51 -2.78 -1.04
CA GLY A 34 12.22 -1.63 -1.90
C GLY A 34 10.83 -1.70 -2.55
N VAL A 35 10.48 -2.84 -3.14
CA VAL A 35 9.16 -3.05 -3.76
C VAL A 35 8.05 -3.05 -2.71
N ILE A 36 8.26 -3.69 -1.56
CA ILE A 36 7.27 -3.69 -0.45
C ILE A 36 7.01 -2.27 0.05
N GLY A 37 8.05 -1.44 0.17
CA GLY A 37 7.92 -0.04 0.55
C GLY A 37 7.05 0.77 -0.43
N GLN A 38 7.30 0.60 -1.74
CA GLN A 38 6.51 1.27 -2.79
C GLN A 38 5.04 0.86 -2.75
N VAL A 39 4.75 -0.44 -2.59
CA VAL A 39 3.38 -0.95 -2.49
C VAL A 39 2.65 -0.38 -1.26
N LYS A 40 3.33 -0.29 -0.11
CA LYS A 40 2.75 0.34 1.09
C LYS A 40 2.43 1.82 0.88
N SER A 41 3.32 2.56 0.22
CA SER A 41 3.09 3.97 -0.12
C SER A 41 1.86 4.14 -1.03
N LEU A 42 1.77 3.34 -2.10
CA LEU A 42 0.62 3.33 -2.99
C LEU A 42 -0.68 3.00 -2.27
N ARG A 43 -0.67 2.01 -1.37
CA ARG A 43 -1.83 1.67 -0.55
C ARG A 43 -2.26 2.84 0.34
N GLY A 44 -1.33 3.60 0.89
CA GLY A 44 -1.62 4.81 1.65
C GLY A 44 -2.29 5.89 0.79
N ILE A 45 -1.78 6.12 -0.42
CA ILE A 45 -2.36 7.08 -1.36
C ILE A 45 -3.79 6.65 -1.76
N VAL A 46 -3.98 5.39 -2.14
CA VAL A 46 -5.30 4.84 -2.51
C VAL A 46 -6.29 4.97 -1.35
N GLY A 47 -5.87 4.66 -0.12
CA GLY A 47 -6.72 4.85 1.07
C GLY A 47 -7.12 6.31 1.30
N SER A 48 -6.19 7.25 1.09
CA SER A 48 -6.49 8.68 1.19
C SER A 48 -7.47 9.16 0.11
N LEU A 49 -7.37 8.60 -1.10
CA LEU A 49 -8.26 8.91 -2.21
C LEU A 49 -9.65 8.31 -1.99
N ASP A 50 -9.74 7.08 -1.47
CA ASP A 50 -11.01 6.45 -1.10
C ASP A 50 -11.79 7.31 -0.10
N ASN A 51 -11.12 7.83 0.94
CA ASN A 51 -11.72 8.76 1.90
C ASN A 51 -12.20 10.06 1.25
N ARG A 52 -11.48 10.58 0.25
CA ARG A 52 -11.89 11.77 -0.52
C ARG A 52 -13.12 11.47 -1.38
N VAL A 53 -13.18 10.31 -2.05
CA VAL A 53 -14.34 9.88 -2.84
C VAL A 53 -15.57 9.71 -1.96
N LYS A 54 -15.43 9.08 -0.78
CA LYS A 54 -16.52 8.97 0.20
C LYS A 54 -17.01 10.34 0.70
N THR A 55 -16.08 11.27 0.96
CA THR A 55 -16.42 12.65 1.33
C THR A 55 -17.20 13.34 0.21
N MET A 56 -16.74 13.20 -1.04
CA MET A 56 -17.41 13.78 -2.21
C MET A 56 -18.79 13.17 -2.44
N ASN A 57 -18.96 11.86 -2.20
CA ASN A 57 -20.25 11.19 -2.30
C ASN A 57 -21.26 11.78 -1.29
N HIS A 58 -20.84 11.96 -0.04
CA HIS A 58 -21.65 12.60 0.98
C HIS A 58 -22.06 14.03 0.58
N ASP A 59 -21.11 14.83 0.09
CA ASP A 59 -21.37 16.22 -0.30
C ASP A 59 -22.30 16.31 -1.52
N MET A 60 -22.18 15.37 -2.47
CA MET A 60 -23.07 15.27 -3.63
C MET A 60 -24.51 14.97 -3.20
N VAL A 61 -24.71 14.03 -2.28
CA VAL A 61 -26.05 13.68 -1.76
C VAL A 61 -26.67 14.86 -1.01
N ARG A 62 -25.87 15.57 -0.21
CA ARG A 62 -26.32 16.78 0.48
C ARG A 62 -26.72 17.89 -0.48
N MET A 63 -25.93 18.11 -1.53
CA MET A 63 -26.23 19.09 -2.57
C MET A 63 -27.52 18.75 -3.32
N ASP A 64 -27.69 17.50 -3.73
CA ASP A 64 -28.90 17.00 -4.40
C ASP A 64 -30.15 17.23 -3.54
N THR A 65 -30.08 16.85 -2.26
CA THR A 65 -31.19 17.04 -1.32
C THR A 65 -31.54 18.52 -1.13
N THR A 66 -30.54 19.40 -1.05
CA THR A 66 -30.75 20.85 -0.91
C THR A 66 -31.40 21.42 -2.16
N MET A 67 -30.95 21.00 -3.34
CA MET A 67 -31.53 21.42 -4.62
C MET A 67 -32.99 20.95 -4.78
N CYS A 68 -33.29 19.72 -4.36
CA CYS A 68 -34.67 19.21 -4.32
C CYS A 68 -35.57 20.09 -3.43
N VAL A 69 -35.12 20.49 -2.25
CA VAL A 69 -35.86 21.40 -1.36
C VAL A 69 -36.08 22.77 -2.01
N VAL A 70 -35.06 23.34 -2.66
CA VAL A 70 -35.16 24.64 -3.34
C VAL A 70 -36.12 24.59 -4.53
N LEU A 71 -36.11 23.50 -5.29
CA LEU A 71 -36.96 23.30 -6.47
C LEU A 71 -38.35 22.76 -6.14
N GLY A 72 -38.64 22.46 -4.86
CA GLY A 72 -39.91 21.84 -4.43
C GLY A 72 -40.11 20.41 -4.93
N ILE A 73 -39.04 19.75 -5.39
CA ILE A 73 -39.05 18.38 -5.89
C ILE A 73 -38.75 17.43 -4.73
N ARG A 74 -39.41 16.27 -4.67
CA ARG A 74 -39.10 15.28 -3.63
C ARG A 74 -37.71 14.69 -3.89
N PRO A 75 -36.79 14.72 -2.90
CA PRO A 75 -35.49 14.08 -3.03
C PRO A 75 -35.64 12.55 -3.14
N ASP A 76 -34.76 11.91 -3.90
CA ASP A 76 -34.76 10.46 -4.05
C ASP A 76 -34.22 9.79 -2.77
N LEU A 77 -35.16 9.43 -1.89
CA LEU A 77 -34.89 8.78 -0.61
C LEU A 77 -34.23 7.40 -0.78
N ASN A 78 -34.46 6.69 -1.90
CA ASN A 78 -33.81 5.40 -2.14
C ASN A 78 -32.32 5.58 -2.43
N ARG A 79 -31.96 6.64 -3.18
CA ARG A 79 -30.55 6.99 -3.43
C ARG A 79 -29.85 7.47 -2.16
N ILE A 80 -30.53 8.25 -1.32
CA ILE A 80 -29.99 8.71 -0.02
C ILE A 80 -29.79 7.53 0.93
N SER A 81 -30.74 6.59 1.00
CA SER A 81 -30.66 5.42 1.88
C SER A 81 -29.61 4.40 1.45
N ARG A 82 -29.22 4.42 0.16
CA ARG A 82 -28.17 3.54 -0.41
C ARG A 82 -26.82 4.23 -0.56
N ALA A 83 -26.77 5.56 -0.41
CA ALA A 83 -25.52 6.26 -0.39
C ALA A 83 -24.76 5.81 0.86
N ASP A 84 -23.65 5.10 0.63
CA ASP A 84 -22.77 4.68 1.71
C ASP A 84 -22.30 5.96 2.42
N GLY A 85 -22.83 6.18 3.61
CA GLY A 85 -22.55 7.34 4.42
C GLY A 85 -21.06 7.39 4.72
N LYS A 86 -20.55 8.58 5.01
CA LYS A 86 -19.21 8.68 5.57
C LYS A 86 -19.22 7.90 6.89
N GLU A 87 -18.67 6.68 6.90
CA GLU A 87 -18.16 6.05 8.12
C GLU A 87 -17.19 7.10 8.66
N ASP A 88 -17.64 7.87 9.65
CA ASP A 88 -16.84 8.93 10.23
C ASP A 88 -15.65 8.24 10.87
N ALA A 89 -14.50 8.34 10.21
CA ALA A 89 -13.23 7.86 10.73
C ALA A 89 -12.79 8.63 11.99
N ARG A 90 -13.59 9.60 12.47
CA ARG A 90 -13.63 10.02 13.88
C ARG A 90 -14.53 9.11 14.71
N ARG A 91 -14.25 7.82 14.71
CA ARG A 91 -14.14 7.13 15.98
C ARG A 91 -12.70 7.40 16.41
N ASP A 92 -12.57 8.25 17.43
CA ASP A 92 -11.47 8.26 18.38
C ASP A 92 -10.59 6.98 18.34
#